data_AF-A0A9P1PV89-F1
#
_entry.id   AF-A0A9P1PV89-F1
#
_cell.length_a   1.000
_cell.length_b   1.000
_cell.length_c   1.000
_cell.angle_alpha   90.00
_cell.angle_beta   90.00
_cell.angle_gamma   90.00
#
_symmetry.space_group_name_H-M   'P 1'
#
loop_
_entity.id
_entity.type
_entity.pdbx_description
1 polymer ?
#
loop_
_entity_poly.entity_id
_entity_poly.type
_entity_poly.pdbx_seq_one_letter_code
_entity_poly.pdbx_strand_id
1 'polypeptide(L)'
;MSLDYYLKAKNAVFFTKIELAGQIDNSRVINSKSMSSYGEFIDDVVNLDVLKNHIQVDGYNYIANVGTKRALTPRDYDGLLSTIAATCKRFFNNGVLGTGSYVDPDDGVTKVADFGFVIRSRPEDVLALTSDQRKKRVYPLTTLLVILGRAGHIAEINATVE
;
A
#
# COMPACT_ATOMS: atom_id res chain seq x y z
N MET A 1 7.72 -10.30 36.52
CA MET A 1 7.53 -10.04 35.08
C MET A 1 6.05 -9.79 34.86
N SER A 2 5.65 -8.64 34.28
CA SER A 2 4.24 -8.23 34.20
C SER A 2 3.46 -8.99 33.10
N LEU A 3 2.14 -9.08 33.24
CA LEU A 3 1.25 -9.74 32.26
C LEU A 3 1.44 -9.17 30.83
N ASP A 4 1.63 -7.86 30.74
CA ASP A 4 1.86 -7.15 29.47
C ASP A 4 3.09 -7.64 28.71
N TYR A 5 4.12 -8.11 29.42
CA TYR A 5 5.32 -8.68 28.79
C TYR A 5 4.97 -9.96 28.01
N TYR A 6 4.17 -10.84 28.59
CA TYR A 6 3.76 -12.09 27.95
C TYR A 6 2.81 -11.86 26.78
N LEU A 7 1.92 -10.87 26.87
CA LEU A 7 0.99 -10.51 25.79
C LEU A 7 1.73 -9.91 24.59
N LYS A 8 2.72 -9.04 24.85
CA LYS A 8 3.63 -8.53 23.80
C LYS A 8 4.42 -9.66 23.13
N ALA A 9 5.00 -10.56 23.91
CA ALA A 9 5.78 -11.68 23.39
C ALA A 9 4.96 -12.64 22.51
N LYS A 10 3.65 -12.74 22.74
CA LYS A 10 2.73 -13.58 21.96
C LYS A 10 2.05 -12.86 20.79
N ASN A 11 2.41 -11.60 20.50
CA ASN A 11 1.71 -10.76 19.52
C ASN A 11 0.19 -10.68 19.78
N ALA A 12 -0.23 -10.81 21.04
CA ALA A 12 -1.63 -10.68 21.41
C ALA A 12 -1.97 -9.19 21.51
N VAL A 13 -3.04 -8.77 20.85
CA VAL A 13 -3.59 -7.42 20.97
C VAL A 13 -4.22 -7.28 22.37
N PHE A 14 -3.90 -6.22 23.10
CA PHE A 14 -4.51 -5.94 24.39
C PHE A 14 -4.74 -4.45 24.60
N PHE A 15 -5.62 -4.13 25.54
CA PHE A 15 -5.95 -2.76 25.90
C PHE A 15 -5.36 -2.47 27.28
N THR A 16 -4.75 -1.30 27.43
CA THR A 16 -4.30 -0.83 28.75
C THR A 16 -4.74 0.61 28.97
N LYS A 17 -4.93 0.96 30.24
CA LYS A 17 -5.14 2.35 30.66
C LYS A 17 -3.78 3.04 30.63
N ILE A 18 -3.74 4.22 30.01
CA ILE A 18 -2.54 5.06 30.01
C ILE A 18 -2.88 6.30 30.81
N GLU A 19 -2.09 6.57 31.86
CA GLU A 19 -2.15 7.85 32.54
C GLU A 19 -1.33 8.87 31.74
N LEU A 20 -2.01 9.83 31.15
CA LEU A 20 -1.42 11.05 30.62
C LEU A 20 -1.36 12.07 31.76
N ALA A 21 -0.49 13.08 31.65
CA ALA A 21 -0.29 14.11 32.67
C ALA A 21 -1.60 14.87 33.00
N GLY A 22 -2.41 14.32 33.92
CA GLY A 22 -3.69 14.85 34.36
C GLY A 22 -4.96 14.23 33.72
N GLN A 23 -4.84 13.24 32.82
CA GLN A 23 -6.00 12.56 32.21
C GLN A 23 -5.78 11.04 32.09
N ILE A 24 -6.81 10.26 32.43
CA ILE A 24 -6.81 8.80 32.21
C ILE A 24 -7.46 8.53 30.85
N ASP A 25 -6.67 8.09 29.87
CA ASP A 25 -7.20 7.65 28.58
C ASP A 25 -7.70 6.20 28.72
N ASN A 26 -9.00 6.00 28.50
CA ASN A 26 -9.63 4.69 28.61
C ASN A 26 -9.38 3.89 27.33
N SER A 27 -8.32 3.08 27.37
CA SER A 27 -8.06 1.96 26.45
C SER A 27 -7.47 2.36 25.09
N ARG A 28 -6.13 2.42 25.04
CA ARG A 28 -5.39 2.38 23.78
C ARG A 28 -5.09 0.93 23.40
N VAL A 29 -5.20 0.62 22.12
CA VAL A 29 -4.70 -0.66 21.58
C VAL A 29 -3.18 -0.66 21.73
N ILE A 30 -2.67 -1.60 22.53
CA ILE A 30 -1.24 -1.88 22.65
C ILE A 30 -0.97 -3.20 21.93
N ASN A 31 0.18 -3.27 21.26
CA ASN A 31 0.63 -4.41 20.47
C ASN A 31 -0.25 -4.68 19.24
N SER A 32 -0.19 -3.79 18.25
CA SER A 32 -0.86 -3.89 16.96
C SER A 32 -0.12 -4.79 15.95
N LYS A 33 0.66 -5.77 16.42
CA LYS A 33 1.33 -6.73 15.52
C LYS A 33 0.32 -7.76 15.04
N SER A 34 0.37 -8.08 13.76
CA SER A 34 -0.37 -9.20 13.20
C SER A 34 0.16 -10.51 13.78
N MET A 35 -0.72 -11.52 13.86
CA MET A 35 -0.34 -12.88 14.26
C MET A 35 0.39 -13.65 13.14
N SER A 36 0.66 -12.97 12.02
CA SER A 36 1.44 -13.47 10.90
C SER A 36 2.88 -13.77 11.32
N SER A 37 3.46 -14.82 10.75
CA SER A 37 4.88 -15.13 10.92
C SER A 37 5.82 -14.08 10.31
N TYR A 38 5.29 -13.14 9.51
CA TYR A 38 6.07 -12.09 8.85
C TYR A 38 6.36 -10.87 9.74
N GLY A 39 5.83 -10.82 10.97
CA GLY A 39 6.15 -9.78 11.95
C GLY A 39 5.61 -8.39 11.60
N GLU A 40 4.56 -8.33 10.79
CA GLU A 40 3.95 -7.12 10.26
C GLU A 40 2.99 -6.49 11.27
N PHE A 41 2.82 -5.17 11.22
CA PHE A 41 1.75 -4.50 11.97
C PHE A 41 0.40 -4.69 11.26
N ILE A 42 -0.68 -4.73 12.03
CA ILE A 42 -2.03 -5.01 11.53
C ILE A 42 -2.57 -3.90 10.63
N ASP A 43 -2.14 -2.67 10.87
CA ASP A 43 -2.46 -1.52 10.03
C ASP A 43 -1.87 -1.68 8.62
N ASP A 44 -0.60 -2.09 8.51
CA ASP A 44 0.04 -2.39 7.22
C ASP A 44 -0.73 -3.46 6.44
N VAL A 45 -1.15 -4.55 7.12
CA VAL A 45 -1.91 -5.64 6.49
C VAL A 45 -3.26 -5.16 5.96
N VAL A 46 -4.04 -4.46 6.79
CA VAL A 46 -5.38 -3.97 6.43
C VAL A 46 -5.28 -2.91 5.34
N ASN A 47 -4.33 -1.97 5.45
CA ASN A 47 -4.12 -0.93 4.46
C ASN A 47 -3.80 -1.49 3.07
N LEU A 48 -2.97 -2.54 3.01
CA LEU A 48 -2.59 -3.18 1.77
C LEU A 48 -3.76 -3.96 1.14
N ASP A 49 -4.59 -4.61 1.95
CA ASP A 49 -5.79 -5.31 1.47
C ASP A 49 -6.83 -4.33 0.89
N VAL A 50 -7.09 -3.22 1.61
CA VAL A 50 -7.99 -2.16 1.15
C VAL A 50 -7.47 -1.51 -0.14
N LEU A 51 -6.17 -1.23 -0.23
CA LEU A 51 -5.55 -0.70 -1.45
C LEU A 51 -5.75 -1.65 -2.65
N LYS A 52 -5.46 -2.95 -2.47
CA LYS A 52 -5.64 -3.96 -3.53
C LYS A 52 -7.08 -4.02 -4.00
N ASN A 53 -8.04 -4.03 -3.08
CA ASN A 53 -9.45 -4.05 -3.41
C ASN A 53 -9.85 -2.81 -4.24
N HIS A 54 -9.45 -1.62 -3.81
CA HIS A 54 -9.73 -0.38 -4.56
C HIS A 54 -9.11 -0.38 -5.95
N ILE A 55 -7.86 -0.81 -6.10
CA ILE A 55 -7.20 -0.95 -7.42
C ILE A 55 -8.01 -1.90 -8.31
N GLN A 56 -8.45 -3.03 -7.77
CA GLN A 56 -9.25 -4.01 -8.53
C GLN A 56 -10.61 -3.44 -8.94
N VAL A 57 -11.32 -2.79 -8.04
CA VAL A 57 -12.65 -2.20 -8.30
C VAL A 57 -12.54 -1.07 -9.32
N ASP A 58 -11.60 -0.13 -9.15
CA ASP A 58 -11.47 1.00 -10.05
C ASP A 58 -10.95 0.59 -11.43
N GLY A 59 -10.01 -0.36 -11.48
CA GLY A 59 -9.57 -0.97 -12.73
C GLY A 59 -10.72 -1.71 -13.46
N TYR A 60 -11.55 -2.45 -12.72
CA TYR A 60 -12.72 -3.10 -13.27
C TYR A 60 -13.73 -2.07 -13.82
N ASN A 61 -14.03 -1.03 -13.05
CA ASN A 61 -14.94 0.03 -13.47
C ASN A 61 -14.47 0.76 -14.73
N TYR A 62 -13.17 0.99 -14.87
CA TYR A 62 -12.58 1.57 -16.08
C TYR A 62 -12.86 0.74 -17.35
N ILE A 63 -12.82 -0.59 -17.21
CA ILE A 63 -12.98 -1.54 -18.31
C ILE A 63 -14.45 -1.84 -18.60
N ALA A 64 -15.23 -2.14 -17.56
CA ALA A 64 -16.56 -2.75 -17.69
C ALA A 64 -17.72 -1.75 -17.51
N ASN A 65 -17.53 -0.65 -16.80
CA ASN A 65 -18.60 0.28 -16.45
C ASN A 65 -18.54 1.58 -17.27
N VAL A 66 -18.35 1.44 -18.58
CA VAL A 66 -18.23 2.54 -19.54
C VAL A 66 -19.23 2.35 -20.68
N GLY A 67 -19.82 3.45 -21.17
CA GLY A 67 -20.82 3.40 -22.24
C GLY A 67 -20.26 2.97 -23.61
N THR A 68 -18.94 2.88 -23.74
CA THR A 68 -18.23 2.46 -24.94
C THR A 68 -17.14 1.44 -24.61
N LYS A 69 -16.90 0.51 -25.52
CA LYS A 69 -15.87 -0.53 -25.37
C LYS A 69 -14.47 0.10 -25.31
N ARG A 70 -13.65 -0.34 -24.34
CA ARG A 70 -12.19 -0.08 -24.32
C ARG A 70 -11.47 -1.01 -25.29
N ALA A 71 -10.65 -0.45 -26.18
CA ALA A 71 -9.89 -1.21 -27.16
C ALA A 71 -8.50 -1.60 -26.59
N LEU A 72 -7.88 -2.63 -27.16
CA LEU A 72 -6.49 -2.99 -26.84
C LEU A 72 -5.51 -2.06 -27.57
N THR A 73 -5.56 -0.77 -27.23
CA THR A 73 -4.70 0.29 -27.79
C THR A 73 -3.86 0.93 -26.70
N PRO A 74 -2.70 1.53 -27.03
CA PRO A 74 -1.89 2.23 -26.03
C PRO A 74 -2.69 3.30 -25.29
N ARG A 75 -3.53 4.05 -26.02
CA ARG A 75 -4.39 5.09 -25.42
C ARG A 75 -5.35 4.55 -24.35
N ASP A 76 -6.02 3.44 -24.63
CA ASP A 76 -6.98 2.87 -23.67
C ASP A 76 -6.27 2.12 -22.53
N TYR A 77 -5.08 1.55 -22.78
CA TYR A 77 -4.28 0.99 -21.70
C TYR A 77 -3.72 2.08 -20.79
N ASP A 78 -3.28 3.21 -21.35
CA ASP A 78 -2.85 4.40 -20.59
C ASP A 78 -3.94 4.93 -19.66
N GLY A 79 -5.21 4.90 -20.09
CA GLY A 79 -6.33 5.26 -19.22
C GLY A 79 -6.52 4.32 -18.04
N LEU A 80 -6.25 3.02 -18.19
CA LEU A 80 -6.24 2.07 -17.08
C LEU A 80 -5.10 2.37 -16.12
N LEU A 81 -3.88 2.59 -16.63
CA LEU A 81 -2.72 2.97 -15.81
C LEU A 81 -2.98 4.27 -15.04
N SER A 82 -3.58 5.26 -15.69
CA SER A 82 -3.98 6.52 -15.07
C SER A 82 -5.02 6.34 -13.96
N THR A 83 -5.98 5.42 -14.15
CA THR A 83 -6.99 5.09 -13.12
C THR A 83 -6.36 4.46 -11.89
N ILE A 84 -5.43 3.52 -12.10
CA ILE A 84 -4.67 2.89 -11.02
C ILE A 84 -3.79 3.93 -10.31
N ALA A 85 -3.10 4.81 -11.07
CA ALA A 85 -2.29 5.89 -10.51
C ALA A 85 -3.12 6.84 -9.64
N ALA A 86 -4.31 7.23 -10.11
CA ALA A 86 -5.23 8.07 -9.36
C ALA A 86 -5.67 7.40 -8.04
N THR A 87 -5.92 6.09 -8.09
CA THR A 87 -6.24 5.28 -6.90
C THR A 87 -5.10 5.33 -5.89
N CYS A 88 -3.88 4.97 -6.30
CA CYS A 88 -2.70 5.03 -5.43
C CYS A 88 -2.46 6.44 -4.89
N LYS A 89 -2.65 7.48 -5.72
CA LYS A 89 -2.48 8.87 -5.30
C LYS A 89 -3.46 9.28 -4.19
N ARG A 90 -4.70 8.78 -4.22
CA ARG A 90 -5.64 8.99 -3.09
C ARG A 90 -5.14 8.34 -1.81
N PHE A 91 -4.59 7.12 -1.88
CA PHE A 91 -4.03 6.44 -0.71
C PHE A 91 -2.77 7.13 -0.17
N PHE A 92 -1.95 7.72 -1.03
CA PHE A 92 -0.86 8.61 -0.61
C PHE A 92 -1.38 9.84 0.12
N ASN A 93 -2.38 10.53 -0.45
CA ASN A 93 -2.96 11.72 0.18
C ASN A 93 -3.63 11.40 1.53
N ASN A 94 -4.12 10.17 1.72
CA ASN A 94 -4.69 9.69 2.97
C ASN A 94 -3.64 9.15 3.97
N GLY A 95 -2.35 9.25 3.65
CA GLY A 95 -1.25 8.83 4.53
C GLY A 95 -0.96 7.32 4.59
N VAL A 96 -1.60 6.52 3.74
CA VAL A 96 -1.34 5.07 3.66
C VAL A 96 -0.04 4.78 2.93
N LEU A 97 0.20 5.49 1.82
CA LEU A 97 1.46 5.43 1.09
C LEU A 97 2.35 6.60 1.51
N GLY A 98 3.67 6.40 1.46
CA GLY A 98 4.64 7.42 1.82
C GLY A 98 5.80 7.49 0.84
N THR A 99 6.42 8.67 0.78
CA THR A 99 7.61 8.89 -0.05
C THR A 99 8.74 7.97 0.44
N GLY A 100 9.42 7.30 -0.49
CA GLY A 100 10.53 6.42 -0.15
C GLY A 100 11.43 6.13 -1.34
N SER A 101 12.64 5.65 -1.05
CA SER A 101 13.57 5.20 -2.07
C SER A 101 13.37 3.71 -2.37
N TYR A 102 13.65 3.32 -3.61
CA TYR A 102 13.67 1.94 -4.06
C TYR A 102 14.83 1.73 -5.04
N VAL A 103 15.35 0.51 -5.10
CA VAL A 103 16.29 0.11 -6.15
C VAL A 103 15.45 -0.33 -7.34
N ASP A 104 15.59 0.37 -8.47
CA ASP A 104 14.88 0.00 -9.68
C ASP A 104 15.46 -1.34 -10.20
N PRO A 105 14.64 -2.38 -10.38
CA PRO A 105 15.13 -3.69 -10.82
C PRO A 105 15.56 -3.70 -12.29
N ASP A 106 15.21 -2.69 -13.09
CA ASP A 106 15.56 -2.65 -14.52
C ASP A 106 16.98 -2.11 -14.75
N ASP A 107 17.45 -1.18 -13.91
CA ASP A 107 18.79 -0.56 -14.04
C ASP A 107 19.67 -0.66 -12.77
N GLY A 108 19.13 -1.11 -11.64
CA GLY A 108 19.83 -1.24 -10.37
C GLY A 108 20.08 0.09 -9.65
N VAL A 109 19.52 1.20 -10.13
CA VAL A 109 19.74 2.54 -9.58
C VAL A 109 18.70 2.85 -8.50
N THR A 110 19.14 3.47 -7.40
CA THR A 110 18.24 3.99 -6.37
C THR A 110 17.47 5.19 -6.89
N LYS A 111 16.14 5.08 -6.89
CA LYS A 111 15.19 6.12 -7.29
C LYS A 111 14.27 6.46 -6.13
N VAL A 112 13.58 7.60 -6.23
CA VAL A 112 12.58 8.03 -5.24
C VAL A 112 11.19 7.88 -5.83
N ALA A 113 10.28 7.27 -5.08
CA ALA A 113 8.86 7.26 -5.38
C ALA A 113 8.19 8.39 -4.57
N ASP A 114 8.08 9.57 -5.17
CA ASP A 114 7.60 10.78 -4.49
C ASP A 114 6.21 10.61 -3.86
N PHE A 115 5.35 9.83 -4.52
CA PHE A 115 3.99 9.54 -4.06
C PHE A 115 3.83 8.15 -3.45
N GLY A 116 4.93 7.49 -3.08
CA GLY A 116 4.89 6.14 -2.52
C GLY A 116 4.36 5.06 -3.46
N PHE A 117 4.36 5.31 -4.78
CA PHE A 117 4.09 4.28 -5.78
C PHE A 117 4.81 4.57 -7.10
N VAL A 118 5.04 3.52 -7.88
CA VAL A 118 5.57 3.56 -9.25
C VAL A 118 4.81 2.56 -10.10
N ILE A 119 4.17 3.01 -11.18
CA ILE A 119 3.63 2.12 -12.21
C ILE A 119 4.77 1.78 -13.17
N ARG A 120 5.06 0.48 -13.33
CA ARG A 120 6.17 0.00 -14.15
C ARG A 120 5.74 -0.40 -15.57
N SER A 121 4.46 -0.68 -15.76
CA SER A 121 3.91 -0.90 -17.10
C SER A 121 3.82 0.38 -17.91
N ARG A 122 3.93 0.24 -19.22
CA ARG A 122 3.82 1.34 -20.17
C ARG A 122 2.65 1.13 -21.15
N PRO A 123 2.04 2.20 -21.67
CA PRO A 123 0.98 2.10 -22.67
C PRO A 123 1.35 1.19 -23.86
N GLU A 124 2.60 1.23 -24.31
CA GLU A 124 3.11 0.49 -25.47
C GLU A 124 3.18 -1.02 -25.25
N ASP A 125 3.14 -1.50 -23.99
CA ASP A 125 3.21 -2.93 -23.68
C ASP A 125 2.04 -3.70 -24.30
N VAL A 126 0.91 -3.03 -24.57
CA VAL A 126 -0.24 -3.61 -25.27
C VAL A 126 0.07 -4.01 -26.71
N LEU A 127 1.10 -3.41 -27.32
CA LEU A 127 1.52 -3.72 -28.68
C LEU A 127 2.22 -5.09 -28.75
N ALA A 128 2.91 -5.48 -27.67
CA ALA A 128 3.63 -6.75 -27.55
C ALA A 128 2.72 -7.97 -27.29
N LEU A 129 1.40 -7.79 -27.19
CA LEU A 129 0.46 -8.89 -26.99
C LEU A 129 0.47 -9.88 -28.16
N THR A 130 0.61 -11.16 -27.82
CA THR A 130 0.46 -12.28 -28.74
C THR A 130 -0.96 -12.33 -29.34
N SER A 131 -1.09 -13.01 -30.49
CA SER A 131 -2.40 -13.21 -31.14
C SER A 131 -3.41 -13.88 -30.20
N ASP A 132 -2.97 -14.81 -29.34
CA ASP A 132 -3.84 -15.50 -28.40
C ASP A 132 -4.29 -14.59 -27.26
N GLN A 133 -3.40 -13.77 -26.69
CA GLN A 133 -3.78 -12.75 -25.70
C GLN A 133 -4.79 -11.75 -26.28
N ARG A 134 -4.58 -11.32 -27.53
CA ARG A 134 -5.52 -10.43 -28.24
C ARG A 134 -6.89 -11.09 -28.46
N LYS A 135 -6.93 -12.37 -28.84
CA LYS A 135 -8.17 -13.15 -28.97
C LYS A 135 -8.92 -13.24 -27.62
N LYS A 136 -8.18 -13.44 -26.53
CA LYS A 136 -8.73 -13.48 -25.15
C LYS A 136 -9.10 -12.09 -24.62
N ARG A 137 -8.75 -11.01 -25.34
CA ARG A 137 -9.05 -9.61 -24.99
C ARG A 137 -8.49 -9.19 -23.61
N VAL A 138 -7.31 -9.70 -23.28
CA VAL A 138 -6.64 -9.42 -22.01
C VAL A 138 -5.59 -8.33 -22.23
N TYR A 139 -5.61 -7.30 -21.38
CA TYR A 139 -4.50 -6.37 -21.28
C TYR A 139 -3.22 -7.08 -20.81
N PRO A 140 -2.03 -6.51 -21.06
CA PRO A 140 -0.79 -7.04 -20.51
C PRO A 140 -0.82 -6.99 -18.98
N LEU A 141 0.08 -7.75 -18.34
CA LEU A 141 0.21 -7.72 -16.88
C LEU A 141 0.61 -6.32 -16.43
N THR A 142 -0.25 -5.68 -15.62
CA THR A 142 0.07 -4.40 -15.01
C THR A 142 0.92 -4.60 -13.76
N THR A 143 2.12 -4.03 -13.74
CA THR A 143 3.05 -4.11 -12.62
C THR A 143 3.17 -2.76 -11.92
N LEU A 144 3.14 -2.79 -10.60
CA LEU A 144 3.32 -1.62 -9.75
C LEU A 144 4.19 -1.93 -8.53
N LEU A 145 4.89 -0.91 -8.06
CA LEU A 145 5.55 -0.87 -6.76
C LEU A 145 4.80 0.12 -5.87
N VAL A 146 4.60 -0.23 -4.61
CA VAL A 146 4.05 0.66 -3.59
C VAL A 146 4.95 0.67 -2.36
N ILE A 147 5.07 1.84 -1.72
CA ILE A 147 5.81 2.07 -0.49
C ILE A 147 4.81 2.54 0.56
N LEU A 148 4.60 1.72 1.58
CA LEU A 148 3.75 2.07 2.71
C LEU A 148 4.39 3.20 3.51
N GLY A 149 3.58 4.18 3.92
CA GLY A 149 4.06 5.30 4.74
C GLY A 149 4.53 4.86 6.13
N ARG A 150 3.90 3.80 6.67
CA ARG A 150 4.11 3.19 7.99
C ARG A 150 3.96 4.18 9.16
N ALA A 151 3.33 3.75 10.25
CA ALA A 151 3.23 4.56 11.46
C ALA A 151 4.47 4.41 12.36
N GLY A 152 4.87 5.50 13.02
CA GLY A 152 5.85 5.44 14.11
C GLY A 152 5.21 4.84 15.37
N HIS A 153 5.67 3.67 15.81
CA HIS A 153 5.11 2.98 16.98
C HIS A 153 5.95 3.11 18.27
N ILE A 154 7.23 3.48 18.16
CA ILE A 154 8.17 3.56 19.29
C ILE A 154 9.02 4.81 19.09
N ALA A 155 9.16 5.62 20.15
CA ALA A 155 10.08 6.74 20.21
C ALA A 155 10.89 6.61 21.50
N GLU A 156 12.21 6.62 21.39
CA GLU A 156 13.13 6.72 22.52
C GLU A 156 13.60 8.17 22.63
N ILE A 157 13.36 8.79 23.78
CA ILE A 157 13.72 10.19 24.03
C ILE A 157 14.84 10.20 25.07
N ASN A 158 16.00 10.71 24.67
CA ASN A 158 17.09 11.02 25.58
C ASN A 158 17.13 12.53 25.81
N ALA A 159 17.08 12.96 27.07
CA ALA A 159 17.11 14.36 27.46
C ALA A 159 18.25 14.60 28.44
N THR A 160 19.18 15.47 28.07
CA THR A 160 20.23 15.98 28.96
C THR A 160 19.83 17.38 29.40
N VAL A 161 19.85 17.62 30.71
CA VAL A 161 19.56 18.93 31.30
C VAL A 161 20.88 19.51 31.82
N GLU A 162 21.13 20.77 31.51
CA GLU A 162 22.22 21.56 32.11
C GLU A 162 21.76 22.29 33.37
#